data_AF-A0A938KDI7-F1
#
_entry.id   AF-A0A938KDI7-F1
#
_cell.length_a   1.000
_cell.length_b   1.000
_cell.length_c   1.000
_cell.angle_alpha   90.00
_cell.angle_beta   90.00
_cell.angle_gamma   90.00
#
_symmetry.space_group_name_H-M   'P 1'
#
loop_
_entity.id
_entity.type
_entity.pdbx_description
1 polymer ?
#
loop_
_entity_poly.entity_id
_entity_poly.type
_entity_poly.pdbx_seq_one_letter_code
_entity_poly.pdbx_strand_id
1 'polypeptide(L)'
;MNSGPSHARLATFALLAVWILTPAPCQAAKPPEWIWGNQPKDGETRLFRHSFMLPAAAEQAQIALACDNGADLLINGRRAVRNREWSKPSRLGNASLFRPGSNYIFISAINSEGIAGLLFQADLRLQGGERRVIVSDASWETVINPSGQIQEARPPAEGWTAATSLGAVGREPWGDVLKPKVATPAESLKTLPGFRVSLLRSASPEEGSWVATTLDPKGRLIVSPQGNEPMLRMTLSADGSVAKVEQINLPVSGAMGLLHAFGGLYVNGQGKDGYHLYKLTDTNSDDTYDTVTLVRKWAGGSGEHGAHGIVAGTDGKLYIVNGNFVDVPQDVLPSSPHRNYADDVTLPRFEDGNGF
;
A
#
# COMPACT_ATOMS: atom_id res chain seq x y z
N MET A 1 -55.64 35.82 77.79
CA MET A 1 -54.38 35.04 77.67
C MET A 1 -54.77 33.65 77.23
N ASN A 2 -54.59 33.33 75.95
CA ASN A 2 -54.85 32.00 75.42
C ASN A 2 -53.86 31.74 74.27
N SER A 3 -53.11 30.65 74.42
CA SER A 3 -52.06 30.16 73.53
C SER A 3 -52.64 29.54 72.25
N GLY A 4 -52.13 29.95 71.09
CA GLY A 4 -52.36 29.31 69.79
C GLY A 4 -51.02 28.85 69.17
N PRO A 5 -50.98 27.72 68.44
CA PRO A 5 -49.73 27.01 68.14
C PRO A 5 -49.00 27.54 66.90
N SER A 6 -47.67 27.42 66.93
CA SER A 6 -46.75 27.79 65.86
C SER A 6 -46.78 26.79 64.69
N HIS A 7 -47.03 27.27 63.48
CA HIS A 7 -46.87 26.47 62.25
C HIS A 7 -45.43 26.58 61.73
N ALA A 8 -44.67 25.49 61.86
CA ALA A 8 -43.41 25.28 61.15
C ALA A 8 -43.70 24.88 59.69
N ARG A 9 -43.16 25.63 58.72
CA ARG A 9 -43.18 25.27 57.30
C ARG A 9 -41.97 24.39 56.98
N LEU A 10 -42.20 23.12 56.62
CA LEU A 10 -41.18 22.30 55.96
C LEU A 10 -41.02 22.77 54.52
N ALA A 11 -39.79 23.15 54.13
CA ALA A 11 -39.40 23.35 52.75
C ALA A 11 -38.79 22.05 52.22
N THR A 12 -39.44 21.43 51.23
CA THR A 12 -38.95 20.24 50.53
C THR A 12 -37.92 20.66 49.47
N PHE A 13 -36.64 20.32 49.65
CA PHE A 13 -35.62 20.46 48.62
C PHE A 13 -35.63 19.20 47.73
N ALA A 14 -35.97 19.35 46.45
CA ALA A 14 -35.80 18.30 45.45
C ALA A 14 -34.35 18.33 44.91
N LEU A 15 -33.60 17.26 45.18
CA LEU A 15 -32.27 17.03 44.60
C LEU A 15 -32.44 16.52 43.16
N LEU A 16 -32.15 17.36 42.16
CA LEU A 16 -31.93 16.92 40.78
C LEU A 16 -30.53 16.30 40.68
N ALA A 17 -30.47 14.98 40.53
CA ALA A 17 -29.24 14.29 40.15
C ALA A 17 -28.99 14.46 38.64
N VAL A 18 -28.07 15.36 38.28
CA VAL A 18 -27.57 15.49 36.91
C VAL A 18 -26.53 14.38 36.69
N TRP A 19 -26.90 13.36 35.91
CA TRP A 19 -25.96 12.34 35.45
C TRP A 19 -25.07 12.94 34.37
N ILE A 20 -23.84 13.30 34.73
CA ILE A 20 -22.81 13.64 33.76
C ILE A 20 -22.39 12.32 33.10
N LEU A 21 -22.87 12.08 31.87
CA LEU A 21 -22.39 11.02 31.00
C LEU A 21 -20.93 11.34 30.64
N THR A 22 -19.99 10.81 31.40
CA THR A 22 -18.59 10.75 30.98
C THR A 22 -18.51 9.83 29.76
N PRO A 23 -18.02 10.27 28.59
CA PRO A 23 -17.81 9.39 27.46
C PRO A 23 -16.90 8.24 27.90
N ALA A 24 -17.34 7.00 27.66
CA ALA A 24 -16.54 5.83 27.95
C ALA A 24 -15.18 5.97 27.24
N PRO A 25 -14.05 5.67 27.91
CA PRO A 25 -12.76 5.68 27.25
C PRO A 25 -12.81 4.73 26.06
N CYS A 26 -12.44 5.25 24.88
CA CYS A 26 -12.31 4.47 23.66
C CYS A 26 -11.27 3.37 23.91
N GLN A 27 -11.74 2.15 24.19
CA GLN A 27 -10.85 1.02 24.40
C GLN A 27 -10.09 0.77 23.10
N ALA A 28 -8.77 0.89 23.14
CA ALA A 28 -7.92 0.61 22.00
C ALA A 28 -8.24 -0.81 21.50
N ALA A 29 -8.55 -0.92 20.20
CA ALA A 29 -8.83 -2.22 19.59
C ALA A 29 -7.62 -3.15 19.76
N LYS A 30 -7.89 -4.39 20.17
CA LYS A 30 -6.87 -5.44 20.27
C LYS A 30 -6.19 -5.60 18.90
N PRO A 31 -4.84 -5.69 18.83
CA PRO A 31 -4.17 -5.95 17.57
C PRO A 31 -4.58 -7.31 17.01
N PRO A 32 -4.69 -7.47 15.68
CA PRO A 32 -4.95 -8.77 15.09
C PRO A 32 -3.80 -9.74 15.34
N GLU A 33 -4.13 -11.01 15.49
CA GLU A 33 -3.20 -12.09 15.71
C GLU A 33 -3.17 -13.00 14.49
N TRP A 34 -1.98 -13.49 14.14
CA TRP A 34 -1.82 -14.61 13.24
C TRP A 34 -2.44 -15.83 13.88
N ILE A 35 -3.38 -16.49 13.20
CA ILE A 35 -4.06 -17.69 13.67
C ILE A 35 -3.88 -18.85 12.71
N TRP A 36 -3.88 -20.07 13.23
CA TRP A 36 -4.00 -21.30 12.43
C TRP A 36 -4.69 -22.40 13.24
N GLY A 37 -4.49 -23.66 12.87
CA GLY A 37 -4.70 -24.80 13.77
C GLY A 37 -3.50 -25.13 14.63
N ASN A 38 -3.74 -25.95 15.65
CA ASN A 38 -2.70 -26.55 16.46
C ASN A 38 -1.82 -27.46 15.57
N GLN A 39 -0.56 -27.07 15.36
CA GLN A 39 0.43 -27.73 14.48
C GLN A 39 0.11 -27.65 12.96
N PRO A 40 0.46 -26.52 12.31
CA PRO A 40 0.38 -26.38 10.85
C PRO A 40 1.19 -27.45 10.10
N LYS A 41 0.71 -27.86 8.92
CA LYS A 41 1.42 -28.82 8.04
C LYS A 41 1.52 -28.29 6.60
N ASP A 42 2.54 -28.74 5.88
CA ASP A 42 2.66 -28.48 4.44
C ASP A 42 1.51 -29.11 3.66
N GLY A 43 1.07 -28.45 2.59
CA GLY A 43 -0.10 -28.83 1.80
C GLY A 43 -1.44 -28.79 2.54
N GLU A 44 -1.49 -28.21 3.74
CA GLU A 44 -2.71 -28.17 4.56
C GLU A 44 -3.65 -27.07 4.09
N THR A 45 -4.92 -27.41 3.90
CA THR A 45 -6.00 -26.42 3.74
C THR A 45 -6.90 -26.43 4.97
N ARG A 46 -7.25 -25.24 5.46
CA ARG A 46 -8.15 -25.03 6.59
C ARG A 46 -9.26 -24.05 6.24
N LEU A 47 -10.40 -24.23 6.88
CA LEU A 47 -11.48 -23.26 6.93
C LEU A 47 -11.42 -22.55 8.27
N PHE A 48 -11.75 -21.27 8.27
CA PHE A 48 -11.84 -20.42 9.45
C PHE A 48 -13.19 -19.74 9.48
N ARG A 49 -13.78 -19.58 10.66
CA ARG A 49 -15.03 -18.84 10.82
C ARG A 49 -15.04 -17.99 12.08
N HIS A 50 -15.80 -16.91 11.99
CA HIS A 50 -16.09 -16.04 13.11
C HIS A 50 -17.46 -15.39 12.96
N SER A 51 -18.21 -15.30 14.05
CA SER A 51 -19.53 -14.67 14.10
C SER A 51 -19.54 -13.52 15.09
N PHE A 52 -20.20 -12.42 14.74
CA PHE A 52 -20.32 -11.26 15.60
C PHE A 52 -21.59 -10.47 15.29
N MET A 53 -21.98 -9.59 16.21
CA MET A 53 -23.17 -8.75 16.10
C MET A 53 -22.79 -7.30 15.82
N LEU A 54 -23.48 -6.67 14.87
CA LEU A 54 -23.39 -5.23 14.66
C LEU A 54 -24.69 -4.56 15.11
N PRO A 55 -24.62 -3.52 15.97
CA PRO A 55 -25.82 -2.84 16.48
C PRO A 55 -26.50 -1.95 15.42
N ALA A 56 -25.78 -1.57 14.36
CA ALA A 56 -26.26 -0.72 13.28
C ALA A 56 -25.59 -1.10 11.96
N ALA A 57 -26.05 -0.51 10.84
CA ALA A 57 -25.46 -0.75 9.53
C ALA A 57 -24.05 -0.12 9.44
N ALA A 58 -23.15 -0.76 8.69
CA ALA A 58 -21.85 -0.18 8.37
C ALA A 58 -22.00 0.88 7.26
N GLU A 59 -21.46 2.08 7.47
CA GLU A 59 -21.34 3.13 6.45
C GLU A 59 -19.99 3.02 5.72
N GLN A 60 -18.94 2.63 6.45
CA GLN A 60 -17.61 2.40 5.91
C GLN A 60 -17.06 1.08 6.45
N ALA A 61 -16.30 0.37 5.63
CA ALA A 61 -15.56 -0.81 6.03
C ALA A 61 -14.24 -0.85 5.29
N GLN A 62 -13.15 -1.05 6.02
CA GLN A 62 -11.82 -1.32 5.48
C GLN A 62 -11.38 -2.70 5.94
N ILE A 63 -11.22 -3.62 5.01
CA ILE A 63 -10.87 -5.01 5.26
C ILE A 63 -9.43 -5.24 4.83
N ALA A 64 -8.66 -5.98 5.62
CA ALA A 64 -7.34 -6.48 5.28
C ALA A 64 -7.24 -7.99 5.57
N LEU A 65 -6.64 -8.73 4.65
CA LEU A 65 -6.42 -10.17 4.72
C LEU A 65 -4.99 -10.49 4.29
N ALA A 66 -4.25 -11.20 5.13
CA ALA A 66 -2.97 -11.80 4.78
C ALA A 66 -2.97 -13.26 5.20
N CYS A 67 -2.42 -14.14 4.37
CA CYS A 67 -2.31 -15.54 4.67
C CYS A 67 -1.00 -16.10 4.13
N ASP A 68 -0.34 -16.90 4.96
CA ASP A 68 0.79 -17.72 4.57
C ASP A 68 0.26 -19.14 4.28
N ASN A 69 0.08 -19.56 3.02
CA ASN A 69 0.49 -18.90 1.77
C ASN A 69 -0.65 -18.23 0.98
N GLY A 70 -1.92 -18.56 1.23
CA GLY A 70 -3.01 -17.94 0.47
C GLY A 70 -4.38 -18.17 1.08
N ALA A 71 -5.31 -17.24 0.83
CA ALA A 71 -6.67 -17.32 1.38
C ALA A 71 -7.73 -16.67 0.50
N ASP A 72 -8.96 -17.16 0.63
CA ASP A 72 -10.16 -16.60 0.02
C ASP A 72 -11.17 -16.22 1.12
N LEU A 73 -11.58 -14.96 1.14
CA LEU A 73 -12.50 -14.40 2.14
C LEU A 73 -13.92 -14.28 1.60
N LEU A 74 -14.86 -14.72 2.43
CA LEU A 74 -16.28 -14.50 2.29
C LEU A 74 -16.83 -13.81 3.55
N ILE A 75 -17.73 -12.87 3.34
CA ILE A 75 -18.46 -12.19 4.41
C ILE A 75 -19.95 -12.31 4.10
N ASN A 76 -20.72 -12.86 5.04
CA ASN A 76 -22.15 -13.13 4.89
C ASN A 76 -22.49 -13.91 3.61
N GLY A 77 -21.64 -14.89 3.25
CA GLY A 77 -21.80 -15.72 2.06
C GLY A 77 -21.44 -15.03 0.74
N ARG A 78 -20.98 -13.77 0.76
CA ARG A 78 -20.52 -13.05 -0.43
C ARG A 78 -19.00 -13.06 -0.51
N ARG A 79 -18.44 -13.40 -1.67
CA ARG A 79 -17.00 -13.27 -1.95
C ARG A 79 -16.55 -11.82 -1.77
N ALA A 80 -15.47 -11.64 -1.03
CA ALA A 80 -14.89 -10.33 -0.74
C ALA A 80 -13.54 -10.15 -1.45
N VAL A 81 -12.49 -10.82 -0.97
CA VAL A 81 -11.13 -10.66 -1.49
C VAL A 81 -10.34 -11.97 -1.41
N ARG A 82 -9.40 -12.16 -2.33
CA ARG A 82 -8.41 -13.24 -2.32
C ARG A 82 -7.03 -12.68 -1.99
N ASN A 83 -6.32 -13.33 -1.09
CA ASN A 83 -4.90 -13.11 -0.82
C ASN A 83 -4.06 -14.28 -1.35
N ARG A 84 -2.92 -13.95 -1.97
CA ARG A 84 -2.02 -14.91 -2.63
C ARG A 84 -0.66 -15.06 -1.97
N GLU A 85 -0.32 -14.14 -1.07
CA GLU A 85 0.92 -14.15 -0.31
C GLU A 85 0.77 -13.24 0.91
N TRP A 86 1.36 -13.65 2.02
CA TRP A 86 1.24 -12.96 3.31
C TRP A 86 1.91 -11.57 3.30
N SER A 87 2.98 -11.40 2.53
CA SER A 87 3.79 -10.17 2.50
C SER A 87 3.08 -8.99 1.83
N LYS A 88 2.01 -9.27 1.06
CA LYS A 88 1.18 -8.30 0.36
C LYS A 88 -0.29 -8.51 0.77
N PRO A 89 -0.73 -7.97 1.92
CA PRO A 89 -2.10 -8.13 2.37
C PRO A 89 -3.07 -7.58 1.32
N SER A 90 -4.13 -8.34 1.05
CA SER A 90 -5.20 -7.90 0.18
C SER A 90 -6.18 -7.03 0.96
N ARG A 91 -6.56 -5.89 0.38
CA ARG A 91 -7.42 -4.90 1.03
C ARG A 91 -8.69 -4.66 0.22
N LEU A 92 -9.80 -4.37 0.90
CA LEU A 92 -11.08 -4.07 0.27
C LEU A 92 -11.87 -3.05 1.10
N GLY A 93 -12.33 -1.99 0.45
CA GLY A 93 -13.28 -1.04 1.02
C GLY A 93 -14.71 -1.35 0.60
N ASN A 94 -15.51 -2.06 1.43
CA ASN A 94 -16.90 -2.38 1.06
C ASN A 94 -17.81 -2.62 2.29
N ALA A 95 -18.54 -1.60 2.69
CA ALA A 95 -19.47 -1.68 3.83
C ALA A 95 -20.71 -2.56 3.56
N SER A 96 -21.11 -2.71 2.29
CA SER A 96 -22.30 -3.49 1.90
C SER A 96 -22.15 -5.01 2.09
N LEU A 97 -20.96 -5.47 2.48
CA LEU A 97 -20.73 -6.86 2.90
C LEU A 97 -21.25 -7.14 4.31
N PHE A 98 -21.41 -6.09 5.14
CA PHE A 98 -21.87 -6.19 6.52
C PHE A 98 -23.32 -5.75 6.65
N ARG A 99 -24.02 -6.26 7.67
CA ARG A 99 -25.42 -5.95 7.94
C ARG A 99 -25.67 -5.71 9.43
N PRO A 100 -26.69 -4.94 9.83
CA PRO A 100 -27.15 -4.95 11.22
C PRO A 100 -27.47 -6.37 11.69
N GLY A 101 -27.25 -6.63 12.97
CA GLY A 101 -27.43 -7.96 13.56
C GLY A 101 -26.27 -8.90 13.27
N SER A 102 -26.59 -10.17 12.99
CA SER A 102 -25.59 -11.24 12.87
C SER A 102 -24.80 -11.14 11.57
N ASN A 103 -23.47 -11.13 11.72
CA ASN A 103 -22.51 -11.20 10.64
C ASN A 103 -21.64 -12.44 10.79
N TYR A 104 -21.21 -12.98 9.65
CA TYR A 104 -20.38 -14.16 9.58
C TYR A 104 -19.21 -13.92 8.64
N ILE A 105 -18.00 -14.18 9.12
CA ILE A 105 -16.78 -14.22 8.30
C ILE A 105 -16.41 -15.68 8.10
N PHE A 106 -16.05 -16.00 6.85
CA PHE A 106 -15.58 -17.31 6.46
C PHE A 106 -14.36 -17.19 5.58
N ILE A 107 -13.31 -17.93 5.89
CA ILE A 107 -12.05 -17.88 5.16
C ILE A 107 -11.59 -19.31 4.85
N SER A 108 -11.25 -19.58 3.59
CA SER A 108 -10.51 -20.78 3.21
C SER A 108 -9.05 -20.40 3.02
N ALA A 109 -8.16 -21.04 3.75
CA ALA A 109 -6.74 -20.72 3.77
C ALA A 109 -5.89 -21.96 3.51
N ILE A 110 -4.81 -21.79 2.75
CA ILE A 110 -3.93 -22.86 2.28
C ILE A 110 -2.51 -22.56 2.76
N ASN A 111 -1.90 -23.55 3.41
CA ASN A 111 -0.46 -23.64 3.62
C ASN A 111 0.11 -24.61 2.58
N SER A 112 0.72 -24.09 1.53
CA SER A 112 1.41 -24.89 0.53
C SER A 112 2.69 -25.50 1.11
N GLU A 113 3.49 -24.70 1.83
CA GLU A 113 4.75 -25.13 2.44
C GLU A 113 5.20 -24.19 3.55
N GLY A 114 5.95 -24.73 4.52
CA GLY A 114 6.58 -23.97 5.58
C GLY A 114 5.62 -23.60 6.70
N ILE A 115 5.83 -22.40 7.25
CA ILE A 115 4.98 -21.90 8.33
C ILE A 115 3.63 -21.45 7.77
N ALA A 116 2.57 -21.62 8.56
CA ALA A 116 1.23 -21.15 8.20
C ALA A 116 0.77 -20.06 9.15
N GLY A 117 -0.04 -19.14 8.64
CA GLY A 117 -0.71 -18.15 9.45
C GLY A 117 -1.77 -17.42 8.65
N LEU A 118 -2.90 -17.14 9.29
CA LEU A 118 -3.96 -16.30 8.76
C LEU A 118 -4.09 -15.04 9.62
N LEU A 119 -4.12 -13.87 8.98
CA LEU A 119 -4.33 -12.58 9.62
C LEU A 119 -5.50 -11.87 8.96
N PHE A 120 -6.46 -11.41 9.77
CA PHE A 120 -7.63 -10.68 9.31
C PHE A 120 -7.87 -9.45 10.19
N GLN A 121 -8.25 -8.34 9.55
CA GLN A 121 -8.77 -7.16 10.21
C GLN A 121 -9.90 -6.53 9.39
N ALA A 122 -10.99 -6.13 10.04
CA ALA A 122 -12.00 -5.26 9.47
C ALA A 122 -12.25 -4.07 10.40
N ASP A 123 -12.02 -2.86 9.89
CA ASP A 123 -12.31 -1.60 10.57
C ASP A 123 -13.61 -1.02 10.00
N LEU A 124 -14.64 -0.95 10.82
CA LEU A 124 -15.99 -0.58 10.46
C LEU A 124 -16.38 0.73 11.13
N ARG A 125 -16.95 1.66 10.36
CA ARG A 125 -17.69 2.80 10.89
C ARG A 125 -19.17 2.56 10.68
N LEU A 126 -19.92 2.49 11.77
CA LEU A 126 -21.35 2.25 11.76
C LEU A 126 -22.13 3.56 11.69
N GLN A 127 -23.40 3.46 11.26
CA GLN A 127 -24.37 4.53 11.41
C GLN A 127 -24.43 4.97 12.88
N GLY A 128 -24.45 6.28 13.12
CA GLY A 128 -24.32 6.86 14.46
C GLY A 128 -22.87 7.07 14.91
N GLY A 129 -21.88 6.73 14.07
CA GLY A 129 -20.47 7.08 14.27
C GLY A 129 -19.66 6.10 15.11
N GLU A 130 -20.27 5.01 15.60
CA GLU A 130 -19.54 3.98 16.34
C GLU A 130 -18.51 3.29 15.44
N ARG A 131 -17.28 3.12 15.95
CA ARG A 131 -16.24 2.33 15.29
C ARG A 131 -16.20 0.92 15.88
N ARG A 132 -16.16 -0.10 15.01
CA ARG A 132 -15.96 -1.51 15.38
C ARG A 132 -14.76 -2.07 14.65
N VAL A 133 -13.84 -2.69 15.37
CA VAL A 133 -12.69 -3.37 14.78
C VAL A 133 -12.82 -4.86 15.06
N ILE A 134 -12.93 -5.66 14.01
CA ILE A 134 -12.98 -7.12 14.08
C ILE A 134 -11.61 -7.64 13.66
N VAL A 135 -11.03 -8.54 14.45
CA VAL A 135 -9.67 -9.05 14.23
C VAL A 135 -9.63 -10.57 14.30
N SER A 136 -8.67 -11.19 13.61
CA SER A 136 -8.31 -12.58 13.85
C SER A 136 -7.67 -12.75 15.21
N ASP A 137 -8.13 -13.72 16.00
CA ASP A 137 -7.52 -14.17 17.24
C ASP A 137 -8.04 -15.56 17.65
N ALA A 138 -7.67 -16.03 18.84
CA ALA A 138 -8.07 -17.35 19.36
C ALA A 138 -9.60 -17.53 19.58
N SER A 139 -10.43 -16.48 19.42
CA SER A 139 -11.89 -16.61 19.44
C SER A 139 -12.47 -17.17 18.13
N TRP A 140 -11.65 -17.25 17.08
CA TRP A 140 -12.03 -17.85 15.81
C TRP A 140 -12.05 -19.37 15.92
N GLU A 141 -12.82 -20.01 15.05
CA GLU A 141 -12.82 -21.47 14.92
C GLU A 141 -12.19 -21.88 13.60
N THR A 142 -11.57 -23.05 13.57
CA THR A 142 -10.96 -23.65 12.38
C THR A 142 -11.26 -25.14 12.25
N VAL A 143 -11.25 -25.64 11.01
CA VAL A 143 -11.36 -27.06 10.68
C VAL A 143 -10.50 -27.39 9.48
N ILE A 144 -9.95 -28.59 9.42
CA ILE A 144 -9.18 -29.08 8.27
C ILE A 144 -10.14 -29.29 7.08
N ASN A 145 -9.75 -28.85 5.88
CA ASN A 145 -10.51 -29.01 4.65
C ASN A 145 -9.66 -29.62 3.54
N PRO A 146 -9.49 -30.96 3.51
CA PRO A 146 -8.62 -31.64 2.54
C PRO A 146 -9.06 -31.45 1.09
N SER A 147 -10.32 -31.07 0.85
CA SER A 147 -10.85 -30.89 -0.50
C SER A 147 -10.31 -29.64 -1.20
N GLY A 148 -9.80 -28.66 -0.44
CA GLY A 148 -9.44 -27.34 -0.95
C GLY A 148 -10.62 -26.50 -1.46
N GLN A 149 -11.84 -27.06 -1.47
CA GLN A 149 -13.02 -26.40 -2.01
C GLN A 149 -13.64 -25.47 -0.97
N ILE A 150 -13.97 -24.27 -1.42
CA ILE A 150 -14.82 -23.35 -0.68
C ILE A 150 -16.27 -23.71 -1.01
N GLN A 151 -16.83 -24.71 -0.35
CA GLN A 151 -18.27 -24.97 -0.49
C GLN A 151 -19.05 -23.94 0.34
N GLU A 152 -19.25 -22.76 -0.26
CA GLU A 152 -19.96 -21.61 0.33
C GLU A 152 -21.34 -21.98 0.89
N ALA A 153 -21.97 -23.04 0.35
CA ALA A 153 -23.30 -23.48 0.75
C ALA A 153 -23.32 -24.49 1.91
N ARG A 154 -22.21 -25.18 2.22
CA ARG A 154 -22.15 -26.26 3.21
C ARG A 154 -20.76 -26.40 3.85
N PRO A 155 -20.34 -25.44 4.70
CA PRO A 155 -19.22 -25.70 5.60
C PRO A 155 -19.50 -26.96 6.44
N PRO A 156 -18.46 -27.71 6.87
CA PRO A 156 -18.67 -28.86 7.75
C PRO A 156 -19.51 -28.47 8.97
N ALA A 157 -20.49 -29.29 9.34
CA ALA A 157 -21.33 -29.02 10.51
C ALA A 157 -20.57 -29.23 11.84
N GLU A 158 -19.59 -30.13 11.83
CA GLU A 158 -18.84 -30.61 12.99
C GLU A 158 -17.32 -30.52 12.76
N GLY A 159 -16.53 -30.75 13.81
CA GLY A 159 -15.06 -30.78 13.74
C GLY A 159 -14.36 -29.42 13.85
N TRP A 160 -15.13 -28.35 14.06
CA TRP A 160 -14.59 -27.02 14.37
C TRP A 160 -13.95 -27.03 15.76
N THR A 161 -12.73 -26.49 15.83
CA THR A 161 -12.03 -26.25 17.08
C THR A 161 -11.59 -24.80 17.16
N ALA A 162 -11.28 -24.30 18.34
CA ALA A 162 -10.70 -22.96 18.48
C ALA A 162 -9.41 -22.85 17.67
N ALA A 163 -9.23 -21.71 16.99
CA ALA A 163 -8.00 -21.39 16.30
C ALA A 163 -6.88 -21.15 17.32
N THR A 164 -5.67 -21.57 16.97
CA THR A 164 -4.49 -21.32 17.79
C THR A 164 -3.94 -19.95 17.42
N SER A 165 -3.81 -19.06 18.40
CA SER A 165 -3.04 -17.82 18.24
C SER A 165 -1.56 -18.17 18.10
N LEU A 166 -0.98 -17.73 17.00
CA LEU A 166 0.45 -17.81 16.75
C LEU A 166 1.13 -16.55 17.29
N GLY A 167 0.42 -15.42 17.37
CA GLY A 167 0.86 -14.19 18.02
C GLY A 167 0.42 -12.95 17.25
N ALA A 168 0.58 -11.78 17.86
CA ALA A 168 0.13 -10.51 17.28
C ALA A 168 0.83 -10.18 15.94
N VAL A 169 0.17 -9.37 15.12
CA VAL A 169 0.79 -8.65 14.00
C VAL A 169 2.07 -7.94 14.47
N GLY A 170 3.12 -7.94 13.64
CA GLY A 170 4.45 -7.46 14.04
C GLY A 170 5.41 -8.58 14.43
N ARG A 171 4.94 -9.80 14.71
CA ARG A 171 5.82 -10.91 15.08
C ARG A 171 6.64 -11.42 13.89
N GLU A 172 7.87 -11.81 14.16
CA GLU A 172 8.70 -12.53 13.19
C GLU A 172 8.14 -13.94 12.89
N PRO A 173 8.31 -14.45 11.65
CA PRO A 173 9.01 -13.81 10.53
C PRO A 173 8.13 -12.88 9.67
N TRP A 174 6.85 -12.72 10.02
CA TRP A 174 5.90 -11.98 9.18
C TRP A 174 5.98 -10.46 9.35
N GLY A 175 6.44 -9.96 10.50
CA GLY A 175 6.46 -8.54 10.81
C GLY A 175 5.07 -7.90 10.82
N ASP A 176 5.01 -6.58 10.67
CA ASP A 176 3.75 -5.82 10.62
C ASP A 176 3.32 -5.57 9.16
N VAL A 177 2.74 -6.61 8.56
CA VAL A 177 2.23 -6.56 7.18
C VAL A 177 1.07 -5.57 7.01
N LEU A 178 0.36 -5.24 8.10
CA LEU A 178 -0.79 -4.34 8.04
C LEU A 178 -0.40 -2.87 8.13
N LYS A 179 0.81 -2.56 8.61
CA LYS A 179 1.35 -1.21 8.65
C LYS A 179 1.27 -0.54 7.28
N PRO A 180 0.61 0.62 7.17
CA PRO A 180 0.66 1.42 5.95
C PRO A 180 2.12 1.72 5.60
N LYS A 181 2.50 1.49 4.35
CA LYS A 181 3.79 1.89 3.82
C LYS A 181 3.78 3.41 3.66
N VAL A 182 4.27 4.11 4.68
CA VAL A 182 4.52 5.54 4.64
C VAL A 182 6.02 5.78 4.50
N ALA A 183 6.38 6.88 3.84
CA ALA A 183 7.76 7.31 3.77
C ALA A 183 8.32 7.56 5.17
N THR A 184 9.62 7.38 5.32
CA THR A 184 10.34 7.65 6.56
C THR A 184 10.03 9.07 7.05
N PRO A 185 9.54 9.26 8.30
CA PRO A 185 9.23 10.58 8.82
C PRO A 185 10.45 11.50 8.80
N ALA A 186 10.27 12.76 8.40
CA ALA A 186 11.38 13.70 8.21
C ALA A 186 12.19 13.92 9.50
N GLU A 187 11.51 13.91 10.66
CA GLU A 187 12.10 14.04 12.00
C GLU A 187 13.00 12.87 12.40
N SER A 188 12.89 11.73 11.72
CA SER A 188 13.77 10.56 11.94
C SER A 188 15.07 10.63 11.12
N LEU A 189 15.17 11.59 10.19
CA LEU A 189 16.35 11.78 9.35
C LEU A 189 17.31 12.78 10.00
N LYS A 190 18.62 12.49 9.92
CA LYS A 190 19.66 13.42 10.35
C LYS A 190 20.04 14.35 9.21
N THR A 191 20.03 15.66 9.46
CA THR A 191 20.48 16.67 8.51
C THR A 191 21.69 17.44 9.05
N LEU A 192 22.50 17.98 8.14
CA LEU A 192 23.56 18.93 8.49
C LEU A 192 22.95 20.28 8.93
N PRO A 193 23.67 21.10 9.72
CA PRO A 193 23.22 22.45 10.05
C PRO A 193 22.85 23.26 8.79
N GLY A 194 21.68 23.93 8.83
CA GLY A 194 21.15 24.71 7.70
C GLY A 194 20.26 23.93 6.73
N PHE A 195 20.18 22.60 6.84
CA PHE A 195 19.31 21.76 6.00
C PHE A 195 18.04 21.34 6.76
N ARG A 196 16.91 21.35 6.04
CA ARG A 196 15.61 20.86 6.51
C ARG A 196 15.08 19.81 5.54
N VAL A 197 14.51 18.75 6.08
CA VAL A 197 13.70 17.79 5.32
C VAL A 197 12.25 17.94 5.75
N SER A 198 11.33 17.87 4.80
CA SER A 198 9.88 17.86 5.03
C SER A 198 9.28 16.70 4.24
N LEU A 199 8.42 15.90 4.87
CA LEU A 199 7.65 14.88 4.17
C LEU A 199 6.47 15.54 3.45
N LEU A 200 6.46 15.50 2.12
CA LEU A 200 5.39 16.09 1.31
C LEU A 200 4.21 15.12 1.11
N ARG A 201 4.51 13.86 0.78
CA ARG A 201 3.53 12.80 0.51
C ARG A 201 4.20 11.42 0.59
N SER A 202 3.44 10.41 0.95
CA SER A 202 3.81 9.00 0.74
C SER A 202 2.97 8.43 -0.39
N ALA A 203 3.56 7.60 -1.26
CA ALA A 203 2.83 6.92 -2.32
C ALA A 203 1.70 6.06 -1.75
N SER A 204 0.52 6.13 -2.34
CA SER A 204 -0.55 5.16 -2.07
C SER A 204 -0.27 3.85 -2.82
N PRO A 205 -0.88 2.71 -2.42
CA PRO A 205 -0.69 1.44 -3.11
C PRO A 205 -0.97 1.49 -4.62
N GLU A 206 -1.91 2.34 -5.06
CA GLU A 206 -2.31 2.52 -6.45
C GLU A 206 -1.33 3.40 -7.25
N GLU A 207 -0.44 4.12 -6.57
CA GLU A 207 0.55 5.02 -7.16
C GLU A 207 1.90 4.32 -7.41
N GLY A 208 2.04 3.04 -7.01
CA GLY A 208 3.24 2.24 -7.23
C GLY A 208 4.46 2.72 -6.43
N SER A 209 5.64 2.26 -6.85
CA SER A 209 6.93 2.71 -6.29
C SER A 209 7.47 3.88 -7.12
N TRP A 210 7.61 5.06 -6.54
CA TRP A 210 8.13 6.23 -7.25
C TRP A 210 9.65 6.17 -7.40
N VAL A 211 10.13 6.25 -8.64
CA VAL A 211 11.56 6.06 -8.97
C VAL A 211 12.21 7.28 -9.63
N ALA A 212 11.43 8.19 -10.20
CA ALA A 212 11.94 9.40 -10.81
C ALA A 212 11.01 10.59 -10.56
N THR A 213 11.59 11.79 -10.47
CA THR A 213 10.85 13.04 -10.38
C THR A 213 11.55 14.13 -11.19
N THR A 214 10.78 15.07 -11.73
CA THR A 214 11.30 16.32 -12.31
C THR A 214 10.33 17.48 -12.06
N LEU A 215 10.75 18.70 -12.36
CA LEU A 215 9.88 19.88 -12.36
C LEU A 215 9.45 20.20 -13.78
N ASP A 216 8.18 20.57 -13.96
CA ASP A 216 7.71 21.16 -15.20
C ASP A 216 7.94 22.70 -15.23
N PRO A 217 7.68 23.40 -16.36
CA PRO A 217 7.89 24.85 -16.46
C PRO A 217 7.04 25.69 -15.52
N LYS A 218 5.97 25.13 -14.95
CA LYS A 218 5.08 25.79 -13.98
C LYS A 218 5.52 25.52 -12.53
N GLY A 219 6.63 24.81 -12.33
CA GLY A 219 7.16 24.46 -11.02
C GLY A 219 6.41 23.31 -10.33
N ARG A 220 5.63 22.52 -11.08
CA ARG A 220 4.93 21.34 -10.55
C ARG A 220 5.84 20.12 -10.66
N LEU A 221 5.70 19.18 -9.73
CA LEU A 221 6.43 17.92 -9.78
C LEU A 221 5.76 16.99 -10.79
N ILE A 222 6.54 16.34 -11.63
CA ILE A 222 6.15 15.15 -12.38
C ILE A 222 6.84 13.96 -11.72
N VAL A 223 6.07 12.97 -11.29
CA VAL A 223 6.56 11.78 -10.57
C VAL A 223 6.26 10.54 -11.39
N SER A 224 7.27 9.71 -11.64
CA SER A 224 7.09 8.43 -12.33
C SER A 224 7.10 7.26 -11.35
N PRO A 225 6.09 6.37 -11.43
CA PRO A 225 6.18 5.04 -10.86
C PRO A 225 7.15 4.15 -11.66
N GLN A 226 7.65 3.10 -11.02
CA GLN A 226 8.49 2.06 -11.60
C GLN A 226 7.73 1.17 -12.58
N GLY A 227 6.47 0.87 -12.24
CA GLY A 227 5.60 -0.01 -13.02
C GLY A 227 4.82 0.73 -14.09
N ASN A 228 3.67 0.18 -14.42
CA ASN A 228 2.77 0.70 -15.44
C ASN A 228 1.69 1.63 -14.87
N GLU A 229 1.78 1.99 -13.58
CA GLU A 229 0.90 2.98 -12.98
C GLU A 229 1.02 4.34 -13.71
N PRO A 230 -0.04 5.17 -13.73
CA PRO A 230 0.04 6.49 -14.37
C PRO A 230 1.10 7.38 -13.71
N MET A 231 1.80 8.19 -14.51
CA MET A 231 2.61 9.27 -13.95
C MET A 231 1.74 10.27 -13.21
N LEU A 232 2.30 10.95 -12.23
CA LEU A 232 1.58 11.95 -11.44
C LEU A 232 2.12 13.35 -11.72
N ARG A 233 1.24 14.35 -11.74
CA ARG A 233 1.56 15.77 -11.59
C ARG A 233 1.16 16.24 -10.21
N MET A 234 2.05 16.90 -9.49
CA MET A 234 1.76 17.48 -8.18
C MET A 234 2.02 18.98 -8.18
N THR A 235 0.98 19.74 -7.89
CA THR A 235 1.08 21.18 -7.68
C THR A 235 1.40 21.44 -6.22
N LEU A 236 2.46 22.22 -5.96
CA LEU A 236 2.84 22.62 -4.61
C LEU A 236 2.24 23.99 -4.28
N SER A 237 1.76 24.12 -3.04
CA SER A 237 1.39 25.39 -2.42
C SER A 237 2.63 26.25 -2.14
N ALA A 238 2.42 27.53 -1.83
CA ALA A 238 3.51 28.45 -1.47
C ALA A 238 4.31 28.01 -0.22
N ASP A 239 3.70 27.23 0.67
CA ASP A 239 4.35 26.65 1.86
C ASP A 239 5.07 25.31 1.57
N GLY A 240 5.07 24.86 0.31
CA GLY A 240 5.67 23.60 -0.13
C GLY A 240 4.78 22.37 0.04
N SER A 241 3.57 22.50 0.60
CA SER A 241 2.62 21.38 0.72
C SER A 241 2.02 20.98 -0.64
N VAL A 242 1.56 19.73 -0.78
CA VAL A 242 0.90 19.29 -2.03
C VAL A 242 -0.53 19.81 -2.09
N ALA A 243 -0.79 20.77 -2.98
CA ALA A 243 -2.09 21.40 -3.20
C ALA A 243 -3.03 20.54 -4.05
N LYS A 244 -2.47 19.86 -5.06
CA LYS A 244 -3.23 19.09 -6.05
C LYS A 244 -2.39 17.94 -6.58
N VAL A 245 -3.02 16.79 -6.79
CA VAL A 245 -2.42 15.62 -7.45
C VAL A 245 -3.29 15.24 -8.65
N GLU A 246 -2.65 15.01 -9.79
CA GLU A 246 -3.30 14.70 -11.06
C GLU A 246 -2.59 13.50 -11.69
N GLN A 247 -3.34 12.55 -12.26
CA GLN A 247 -2.73 11.54 -13.12
C GLN A 247 -2.47 12.15 -14.48
N ILE A 248 -1.27 11.90 -15.03
CA ILE A 248 -0.90 12.24 -16.40
C ILE A 248 -0.78 10.92 -17.15
N ASN A 249 -1.75 10.66 -18.02
CA ASN A 249 -1.67 9.51 -18.91
C ASN A 249 -0.70 9.84 -20.04
N LEU A 250 0.46 9.19 -20.00
CA LEU A 250 1.48 9.32 -21.02
C LEU A 250 1.62 8.00 -21.79
N PRO A 251 1.95 8.06 -23.09
CA PRO A 251 2.25 6.88 -23.89
C PRO A 251 3.62 6.25 -23.56
N VAL A 252 4.29 6.75 -22.51
CA VAL A 252 5.52 6.20 -21.93
C VAL A 252 5.28 5.99 -20.44
N SER A 253 5.66 4.83 -19.91
CA SER A 253 5.44 4.42 -18.51
C SER A 253 6.75 3.90 -17.88
N GLY A 254 6.75 3.62 -16.57
CA GLY A 254 7.89 3.01 -15.87
C GLY A 254 9.19 3.80 -16.00
N ALA A 255 9.11 5.13 -16.00
CA ALA A 255 10.26 5.96 -16.34
C ALA A 255 11.25 6.08 -15.18
N MET A 256 12.50 5.65 -15.41
CA MET A 256 13.59 5.79 -14.43
C MET A 256 14.43 7.05 -14.64
N GLY A 257 14.16 7.79 -15.72
CA GLY A 257 14.75 9.09 -15.98
C GLY A 257 13.71 10.09 -16.45
N LEU A 258 13.64 11.22 -15.78
CA LEU A 258 12.77 12.34 -16.15
C LEU A 258 13.56 13.64 -16.17
N LEU A 259 13.37 14.45 -17.22
CA LEU A 259 13.89 15.81 -17.29
C LEU A 259 12.99 16.67 -18.16
N HIS A 260 12.44 17.74 -17.60
CA HIS A 260 11.89 18.80 -18.44
C HIS A 260 12.99 19.78 -18.87
N ALA A 261 13.29 19.83 -20.16
CA ALA A 261 14.30 20.74 -20.72
C ALA A 261 14.02 20.98 -22.21
N PHE A 262 14.64 22.01 -22.80
CA PHE A 262 14.61 22.24 -24.26
C PHE A 262 13.20 22.15 -24.90
N GLY A 263 12.20 22.67 -24.19
CA GLY A 263 10.80 22.70 -24.63
C GLY A 263 10.05 21.36 -24.59
N GLY A 264 10.51 20.36 -23.84
CA GLY A 264 9.74 19.13 -23.64
C GLY A 264 10.18 18.28 -22.45
N LEU A 265 9.42 17.23 -22.18
CA LEU A 265 9.71 16.23 -21.16
C LEU A 265 10.49 15.07 -21.78
N TYR A 266 11.75 14.94 -21.40
CA TYR A 266 12.57 13.78 -21.73
C TYR A 266 12.31 12.66 -20.73
N VAL A 267 12.12 11.46 -21.27
CA VAL A 267 11.70 10.28 -20.52
C VAL A 267 12.52 9.08 -20.97
N ASN A 268 13.30 8.48 -20.06
CA ASN A 268 13.80 7.12 -20.23
C ASN A 268 12.75 6.19 -19.63
N GLY A 269 11.99 5.49 -20.47
CA GLY A 269 10.85 4.69 -20.04
C GLY A 269 10.32 3.77 -21.13
N GLN A 270 9.30 2.97 -20.79
CA GLN A 270 8.66 2.03 -21.69
C GLN A 270 7.62 2.72 -22.57
N GLY A 271 7.94 2.90 -23.86
CA GLY A 271 7.03 3.42 -24.88
C GLY A 271 6.67 2.38 -25.94
N LYS A 272 6.00 2.80 -27.02
CA LYS A 272 5.56 1.92 -28.12
C LYS A 272 6.69 1.17 -28.81
N ASP A 273 7.89 1.76 -28.84
CA ASP A 273 9.06 1.21 -29.53
C ASP A 273 10.02 0.48 -28.58
N GLY A 274 9.65 0.29 -27.30
CA GLY A 274 10.50 -0.32 -26.27
C GLY A 274 10.92 0.66 -25.17
N TYR A 275 11.80 0.20 -24.27
CA TYR A 275 12.37 1.03 -23.21
C TYR A 275 13.52 1.88 -23.75
N HIS A 276 13.26 3.17 -23.98
CA HIS A 276 14.14 4.05 -24.72
C HIS A 276 14.05 5.50 -24.20
N LEU A 277 14.88 6.40 -24.74
CA LEU A 277 14.73 7.82 -24.51
C LEU A 277 13.71 8.43 -25.48
N TYR A 278 12.66 9.00 -24.91
CA TYR A 278 11.63 9.73 -25.63
C TYR A 278 11.64 11.21 -25.23
N LYS A 279 11.17 12.07 -26.14
CA LYS A 279 10.81 13.46 -25.86
C LYS A 279 9.31 13.62 -26.07
N LEU A 280 8.62 14.07 -25.03
CA LEU A 280 7.21 14.38 -25.02
C LEU A 280 7.04 15.89 -25.07
N THR A 281 6.18 16.40 -25.95
CA THR A 281 5.94 17.85 -26.09
C THR A 281 4.44 18.14 -26.03
N ASP A 282 4.08 19.28 -25.45
CA ASP A 282 2.77 19.91 -25.52
C ASP A 282 2.83 20.96 -26.64
N THR A 283 2.19 20.70 -27.79
CA THR A 283 2.29 21.56 -28.97
C THR A 283 1.20 22.63 -29.04
N ASN A 284 0.12 22.48 -28.26
CA ASN A 284 -1.04 23.37 -28.26
C ASN A 284 -1.17 24.19 -26.96
N SER A 285 -0.26 24.00 -26.00
CA SER A 285 -0.24 24.64 -24.69
C SER A 285 -1.47 24.35 -23.83
N ASP A 286 -2.11 23.19 -24.01
CA ASP A 286 -3.27 22.76 -23.23
C ASP A 286 -2.92 22.04 -21.93
N ASP A 287 -1.62 21.98 -21.60
CA ASP A 287 -1.06 21.32 -20.42
C ASP A 287 -0.98 19.79 -20.51
N THR A 288 -1.19 19.23 -21.70
CA THR A 288 -1.10 17.81 -22.03
C THR A 288 0.00 17.56 -23.04
N TYR A 289 0.78 16.50 -22.86
CA TYR A 289 1.77 16.09 -23.86
C TYR A 289 1.07 15.35 -25.00
N ASP A 290 1.06 15.94 -26.19
CA ASP A 290 0.33 15.46 -27.37
C ASP A 290 1.24 14.77 -28.41
N THR A 291 2.55 14.95 -28.30
CA THR A 291 3.54 14.38 -29.21
C THR A 291 4.58 13.55 -28.48
N VAL A 292 5.03 12.47 -29.11
CA VAL A 292 6.07 11.57 -28.61
C VAL A 292 7.09 11.35 -29.71
N THR A 293 8.33 11.76 -29.46
CA THR A 293 9.44 11.52 -30.37
C THR A 293 10.41 10.56 -29.71
N LEU A 294 10.72 9.45 -30.39
CA LEU A 294 11.83 8.60 -29.99
C LEU A 294 13.14 9.35 -30.29
N VAL A 295 13.87 9.72 -29.24
CA VAL A 295 15.13 10.47 -29.35
C VAL A 295 16.31 9.52 -29.47
N ARG A 296 16.33 8.46 -28.66
CA ARG A 296 17.43 7.52 -28.63
C ARG A 296 16.99 6.12 -28.27
N LYS A 297 17.40 5.14 -29.08
CA LYS A 297 17.27 3.72 -28.76
C LYS A 297 18.42 3.27 -27.87
N TRP A 298 18.09 2.42 -26.90
CA TRP A 298 19.02 1.67 -26.08
C TRP A 298 18.96 0.21 -26.53
N ALA A 299 20.13 -0.41 -26.71
CA ALA A 299 20.22 -1.87 -26.80
C ALA A 299 20.36 -2.37 -25.36
N GLY A 300 19.47 -3.28 -24.96
CA GLY A 300 19.16 -3.45 -23.54
C GLY A 300 18.54 -2.18 -22.94
N GLY A 301 18.51 -2.10 -21.61
CA GLY A 301 18.26 -0.84 -20.91
C GLY A 301 16.91 -0.68 -20.20
N SER A 302 16.08 -1.72 -20.13
CA SER A 302 14.89 -1.75 -19.26
C SER A 302 15.22 -2.22 -17.85
N GLY A 303 14.38 -1.87 -16.87
CA GLY A 303 14.48 -2.32 -15.48
C GLY A 303 15.45 -1.50 -14.63
N GLU A 304 15.56 -1.83 -13.33
CA GLU A 304 16.28 -1.07 -12.29
C GLU A 304 17.79 -0.88 -12.52
N HIS A 305 18.33 -1.55 -13.53
CA HIS A 305 19.74 -1.47 -13.93
C HIS A 305 19.89 -0.92 -15.35
N GLY A 306 18.81 -0.36 -15.90
CA GLY A 306 18.70 0.13 -17.28
C GLY A 306 19.06 1.60 -17.45
N ALA A 307 18.47 2.25 -18.45
CA ALA A 307 18.67 3.69 -18.69
C ALA A 307 17.86 4.53 -17.68
N HIS A 308 18.55 5.39 -16.93
CA HIS A 308 18.02 6.11 -15.76
C HIS A 308 18.11 7.64 -15.95
N GLY A 309 18.61 8.36 -14.95
CA GLY A 309 18.53 9.80 -14.78
C GLY A 309 19.05 10.58 -15.97
N ILE A 310 18.36 11.69 -16.25
CA ILE A 310 18.64 12.60 -17.35
C ILE A 310 18.86 13.98 -16.73
N VAL A 311 19.95 14.65 -17.08
CA VAL A 311 20.21 16.04 -16.66
C VAL A 311 20.60 16.89 -17.87
N ALA A 312 20.23 18.16 -17.84
CA ALA A 312 20.71 19.14 -18.80
C ALA A 312 22.08 19.66 -18.37
N GLY A 313 23.06 19.59 -19.27
CA GLY A 313 24.36 20.21 -19.07
C GLY A 313 24.34 21.70 -19.41
N THR A 314 25.29 22.43 -18.85
CA THR A 314 25.50 23.86 -19.16
C THR A 314 25.93 24.11 -20.61
N ASP A 315 26.36 23.07 -21.32
CA ASP A 315 26.71 23.11 -22.75
C ASP A 315 25.51 22.88 -23.68
N GLY A 316 24.29 22.81 -23.13
CA GLY A 316 23.06 22.61 -23.90
C GLY A 316 22.83 21.16 -24.34
N LYS A 317 23.55 20.18 -23.76
CA LYS A 317 23.37 18.76 -24.05
C LYS A 317 22.63 18.02 -22.93
N LEU A 318 22.16 16.82 -23.26
CA LEU A 318 21.62 15.87 -22.30
C LEU A 318 22.74 14.93 -21.82
N TYR A 319 22.82 14.74 -20.50
CA TYR A 319 23.66 13.75 -19.85
C TYR A 319 22.76 12.69 -19.25
N ILE A 320 23.03 11.43 -19.55
CA ILE A 320 22.15 10.31 -19.22
C ILE A 320 22.98 9.26 -18.49
N VAL A 321 22.49 8.83 -17.33
CA VAL A 321 23.05 7.70 -16.59
C VAL A 321 22.44 6.42 -17.15
N ASN A 322 23.30 5.52 -17.60
CA ASN A 322 22.93 4.19 -18.07
C ASN A 322 23.54 3.16 -17.12
N GLY A 323 22.71 2.29 -16.56
CA GLY A 323 23.15 1.16 -15.77
C GLY A 323 23.71 0.02 -16.62
N ASN A 324 24.15 -1.05 -15.96
CA ASN A 324 24.85 -2.16 -16.57
C ASN A 324 23.97 -3.05 -17.47
N PHE A 325 22.65 -2.80 -17.58
CA PHE A 325 21.78 -3.48 -18.55
C PHE A 325 21.66 -2.73 -19.88
N VAL A 326 22.33 -1.59 -20.03
CA VAL A 326 22.43 -0.87 -21.30
C VAL A 326 23.74 -1.27 -21.97
N ASP A 327 23.65 -1.85 -23.16
CA ASP A 327 24.83 -2.16 -23.97
C ASP A 327 25.58 -0.88 -24.32
N VAL A 328 26.90 -0.98 -24.41
CA VAL A 328 27.73 0.15 -24.86
C VAL A 328 27.28 0.56 -26.26
N PRO A 329 26.86 1.83 -26.45
CA PRO A 329 26.38 2.27 -27.75
C PRO A 329 27.46 2.15 -28.83
N GLN A 330 27.07 1.67 -30.01
CA GLN A 330 28.02 1.41 -31.11
C GLN A 330 28.49 2.69 -31.83
N ASP A 331 27.86 3.82 -31.56
CA ASP A 331 28.13 5.14 -32.14
C ASP A 331 28.77 6.10 -31.12
N VAL A 332 29.42 5.56 -30.09
CA VAL A 332 30.29 6.31 -29.20
C VAL A 332 31.36 7.07 -29.99
N LEU A 333 31.64 8.31 -29.57
CA LEU A 333 32.61 9.16 -30.25
C LEU A 333 33.99 8.49 -30.37
N PRO A 334 34.75 8.75 -31.45
CA PRO A 334 36.10 8.22 -31.62
C PRO A 334 37.05 8.46 -30.44
N SER A 335 36.84 9.56 -29.71
CA SER A 335 37.61 10.01 -28.54
C SER A 335 37.05 9.55 -27.20
N SER A 336 35.93 8.81 -27.18
CA SER A 336 35.31 8.33 -25.95
C SER A 336 36.20 7.29 -25.27
N PRO A 337 36.40 7.37 -23.95
CA PRO A 337 37.10 6.31 -23.20
C PRO A 337 36.33 4.98 -23.24
N HIS A 338 35.03 5.00 -23.57
CA HIS A 338 34.18 3.81 -23.68
C HIS A 338 34.13 3.22 -25.10
N ARG A 339 34.90 3.75 -26.06
CA ARG A 339 34.86 3.27 -27.45
C ARG A 339 35.25 1.80 -27.61
N ASN A 340 36.25 1.39 -26.85
CA ASN A 340 36.74 0.02 -26.80
C ASN A 340 36.44 -0.60 -25.44
N TYR A 341 35.26 -0.30 -24.88
CA TYR A 341 34.87 -0.83 -23.57
C TYR A 341 34.89 -2.35 -23.63
N ALA A 342 35.67 -2.95 -22.74
CA ALA A 342 35.74 -4.36 -22.49
C ALA A 342 36.14 -4.54 -21.02
N ASP A 343 35.65 -5.59 -20.39
CA ASP A 343 36.09 -5.93 -19.05
C ASP A 343 37.53 -6.47 -19.12
N ASP A 344 38.46 -5.83 -18.42
CA ASP A 344 39.84 -6.31 -18.32
C ASP A 344 39.92 -7.35 -17.20
N VAL A 345 39.56 -8.59 -17.54
CA VAL A 345 39.44 -9.68 -16.58
C VAL A 345 40.73 -10.50 -16.56
N THR A 346 41.57 -10.30 -15.54
CA THR A 346 42.82 -11.05 -15.37
C THR A 346 42.63 -12.45 -14.74
N LEU A 347 41.48 -12.72 -14.12
CA LEU A 347 41.13 -13.98 -13.46
C LEU A 347 39.67 -14.35 -13.73
N PRO A 348 39.30 -15.65 -13.80
CA PRO A 348 37.91 -16.05 -13.99
C PRO A 348 36.95 -15.35 -13.02
N ARG A 349 35.88 -14.78 -13.57
CA ARG A 349 34.83 -14.09 -12.82
C ARG A 349 34.09 -15.10 -11.95
N PHE A 350 33.89 -14.75 -10.67
CA PHE A 350 32.77 -15.30 -9.93
C PHE A 350 31.55 -14.55 -10.41
N GLU A 351 30.75 -15.21 -11.24
CA GLU A 351 29.41 -14.76 -11.61
C GLU A 351 28.65 -14.43 -10.32
N ASP A 352 27.97 -13.29 -10.26
CA ASP A 352 26.92 -13.06 -9.26
C ASP A 352 25.96 -14.28 -9.27
N GLY A 353 25.33 -14.63 -8.14
CA GLY A 353 24.35 -15.71 -8.08
C GLY A 353 23.17 -15.56 -9.06
N ASN A 354 22.93 -14.36 -9.60
CA ASN A 354 22.00 -14.07 -10.69
C ASN A 354 22.64 -13.96 -12.08
N GLY A 355 23.96 -14.08 -12.19
CA GLY A 355 24.71 -14.13 -13.44
C GLY A 355 24.97 -12.78 -14.14
N PHE A 356 24.96 -11.65 -13.41
CA PHE A 356 25.24 -10.32 -13.97
C PHE A 356 26.69 -9.89 -13.91
#